data_AF-A0A2Z6ZYJ4-F1
#
_entry.id   AF-A0A2Z6ZYJ4-F1
#
_cell.length_a   1.000
_cell.length_b   1.000
_cell.length_c   1.000
_cell.angle_alpha   90.00
_cell.angle_beta   90.00
_cell.angle_gamma   90.00
#
_symmetry.space_group_name_H-M   'P 1'
#
loop_
_entity.id
_entity.type
_entity.pdbx_description
1 polymer ?
#
loop_
_entity_poly.entity_id
_entity_poly.type
_entity_poly.pdbx_seq_one_letter_code
_entity_poly.pdbx_strand_id
1 'polypeptide(L)'
;MVANDHCKDIEAQKEAKGDMLLATLKRIQDKESERDSFEVQISAIDVTGIDDRERNLQIEVERRASQLAAKDFTATIRKKQGEVFTLEQEIKDLNYQRESMSADSHDRVVLSLKKAEMENHKKKHKRIVDEYKERIRVVLKGRMPPHKDLKNELVQVQSSLQKEYDNLDKKADEARNELTMLKIKIEEVNHNLSKFHKDMESRKRFVESKLLSLDKNSGGVDSYLQTLEVAKDKRDVQKSKYNIADGIRQTFDPFEKVARAHHICPCCERQFSANEEDDFVKSKE
;
A
#
# COMPACT_ATOMS: atom_id res chain seq x y z
N MET A 1 -55.20 67.03 143.59
CA MET A 1 -54.12 67.06 142.58
C MET A 1 -54.61 66.48 141.24
N VAL A 2 -55.61 67.10 140.58
CA VAL A 2 -56.14 66.61 139.27
C VAL A 2 -56.44 67.78 138.33
N ALA A 3 -56.86 68.94 138.85
CA ALA A 3 -57.11 70.14 138.05
C ALA A 3 -55.83 70.85 137.52
N ASN A 4 -54.69 70.68 138.20
CA ASN A 4 -53.43 71.33 137.82
C ASN A 4 -52.73 70.64 136.64
N ASP A 5 -52.94 69.33 136.48
CA ASP A 5 -52.35 68.55 135.38
C ASP A 5 -53.18 68.72 134.09
N HIS A 6 -54.51 68.84 134.20
CA HIS A 6 -55.38 69.13 133.05
C HIS A 6 -55.14 70.53 132.45
N CYS A 7 -54.84 71.52 133.30
CA CYS A 7 -54.50 72.88 132.85
C CYS A 7 -53.17 72.89 132.07
N LYS A 8 -52.17 72.13 132.55
CA LYS A 8 -50.88 71.96 131.88
C LYS A 8 -51.00 71.18 130.56
N ASP A 9 -51.85 70.15 130.50
CA ASP A 9 -52.11 69.41 129.25
C ASP A 9 -52.79 70.28 128.20
N ILE A 10 -53.74 71.15 128.58
CA ILE A 10 -54.38 72.08 127.65
C ILE A 10 -53.39 73.15 127.16
N GLU A 11 -52.52 73.67 128.04
CA GLU A 11 -51.46 74.60 127.66
C GLU A 11 -50.41 73.94 126.74
N ALA A 12 -49.96 72.72 127.06
CA ALA A 12 -49.06 71.94 126.22
C ALA A 12 -49.70 71.57 124.87
N GLN A 13 -51.01 71.28 124.83
CA GLN A 13 -51.73 71.01 123.59
C GLN A 13 -51.89 72.29 122.75
N LYS A 14 -52.09 73.45 123.40
CA LYS A 14 -52.14 74.75 122.73
C LYS A 14 -50.79 75.13 122.16
N GLU A 15 -49.71 74.90 122.90
CA GLU A 15 -48.33 75.13 122.48
C GLU A 15 -47.95 74.18 121.32
N ALA A 16 -48.23 72.89 121.44
CA ALA A 16 -48.00 71.91 120.36
C ALA A 16 -48.82 72.22 119.08
N LYS A 17 -50.06 72.71 119.22
CA LYS A 17 -50.85 73.19 118.08
C LYS A 17 -50.29 74.47 117.48
N GLY A 18 -49.76 75.37 118.32
CA GLY A 18 -49.03 76.57 117.88
C GLY A 18 -47.78 76.21 117.09
N ASP A 19 -46.98 75.26 117.59
CA ASP A 19 -45.77 74.75 116.94
C ASP A 19 -46.08 74.02 115.65
N MET A 20 -47.14 73.19 115.61
CA MET A 20 -47.61 72.56 114.37
C MET A 20 -48.10 73.58 113.33
N LEU A 21 -48.78 74.63 113.76
CA LEU A 21 -49.22 75.72 112.89
C LEU A 21 -48.00 76.46 112.32
N LEU A 22 -47.02 76.80 113.15
CA LEU A 22 -45.77 77.43 112.73
C LEU A 22 -44.96 76.53 111.79
N ALA A 23 -44.87 75.23 112.06
CA ALA A 23 -44.20 74.26 111.20
C ALA A 23 -44.90 74.11 109.83
N THR A 24 -46.23 74.16 109.81
CA THR A 24 -47.02 74.11 108.57
C THR A 24 -46.85 75.39 107.77
N LEU A 25 -46.90 76.55 108.42
CA LEU A 25 -46.63 77.85 107.79
C LEU A 25 -45.22 77.90 107.19
N LYS A 26 -44.22 77.40 107.92
CA LYS A 26 -42.86 77.29 107.40
C LYS A 26 -42.78 76.39 106.16
N ARG A 27 -43.43 75.23 106.16
CA ARG A 27 -43.49 74.36 104.95
C ARG A 27 -44.19 75.00 103.77
N ILE A 28 -45.26 75.77 104.01
CA ILE A 28 -45.96 76.52 102.97
C ILE A 28 -45.00 77.55 102.36
N GLN A 29 -44.30 78.32 103.20
CA GLN A 29 -43.33 79.30 102.75
C GLN A 29 -42.13 78.67 102.01
N ASP A 30 -41.64 77.52 102.47
CA ASP A 30 -40.59 76.77 101.78
C ASP A 30 -41.06 76.29 100.39
N LYS A 31 -42.31 75.83 100.27
CA LYS A 31 -42.91 75.41 98.99
C LYS A 31 -43.20 76.57 98.04
N GLU A 32 -43.58 77.73 98.56
CA GLU A 32 -43.70 78.96 97.78
C GLU A 32 -42.34 79.40 97.24
N SER A 33 -41.30 79.33 98.08
CA SER A 33 -39.92 79.63 97.66
C SER A 33 -39.41 78.66 96.59
N GLU A 34 -39.71 77.36 96.71
CA GLU A 34 -39.40 76.35 95.68
C GLU A 34 -40.16 76.61 94.37
N ARG A 35 -41.46 76.93 94.45
CA ARG A 35 -42.27 77.27 93.28
C ARG A 35 -41.70 78.47 92.55
N ASP A 36 -41.40 79.54 93.29
CA ASP A 36 -40.87 80.77 92.70
C ASP A 36 -39.48 80.52 92.08
N SER A 37 -38.66 79.65 92.69
CA SER A 37 -37.40 79.18 92.09
C SER A 37 -37.61 78.41 90.79
N PHE A 38 -38.59 77.51 90.72
CA PHE A 38 -38.91 76.77 89.50
C PHE A 38 -39.52 77.65 88.41
N GLU A 39 -40.39 78.61 88.77
CA GLU A 39 -40.98 79.55 87.83
C GLU A 39 -39.91 80.40 87.14
N VAL A 40 -38.90 80.85 87.90
CA VAL A 40 -37.73 81.56 87.35
C VAL A 40 -36.91 80.65 86.42
N GLN A 41 -36.68 79.39 86.80
CA GLN A 41 -35.95 78.44 85.95
C GLN A 41 -36.70 78.11 84.65
N ILE A 42 -38.03 77.94 84.71
CA ILE A 42 -38.87 77.67 83.53
C ILE A 42 -38.94 78.91 82.64
N SER A 43 -39.11 80.10 83.22
CA SER A 43 -39.13 81.36 82.48
C SER A 43 -37.79 81.72 81.85
N ALA A 44 -36.67 81.24 82.43
CA ALA A 44 -35.34 81.41 81.87
C ALA A 44 -35.08 80.50 80.65
N ILE A 45 -35.90 79.48 80.42
CA ILE A 45 -35.80 78.59 79.27
C ILE A 45 -36.60 79.19 78.11
N ASP A 46 -35.89 79.53 77.03
CA ASP A 46 -36.51 79.96 75.78
C ASP A 46 -37.12 78.76 75.04
N VAL A 47 -38.32 78.36 75.46
CA VAL A 47 -39.09 77.26 74.84
C VAL A 47 -39.35 77.55 73.36
N THR A 48 -39.64 78.81 73.01
CA THR A 48 -39.87 79.22 71.62
C THR A 48 -38.64 79.04 70.73
N GLY A 49 -37.45 79.35 71.25
CA GLY A 49 -36.19 79.14 70.53
C GLY A 49 -35.81 77.67 70.37
N ILE A 50 -36.21 76.80 71.32
CA ILE A 50 -36.05 75.35 71.20
C ILE A 50 -36.99 74.81 70.11
N ASP A 51 -38.26 75.21 70.12
CA ASP A 51 -39.26 74.80 69.12
C ASP A 51 -38.86 75.25 67.71
N ASP A 52 -38.34 76.48 67.57
CA ASP A 52 -37.87 76.99 66.29
C ASP A 52 -36.63 76.23 65.78
N ARG A 53 -35.71 75.85 66.68
CA ARG A 53 -34.56 75.01 66.31
C ARG A 53 -34.99 73.61 65.90
N GLU A 54 -35.92 73.00 66.61
CA GLU A 54 -36.49 71.70 66.26
C GLU A 54 -37.17 71.75 64.89
N ARG A 55 -38.00 72.78 64.65
CA ARG A 55 -38.65 72.99 63.36
C ARG A 55 -37.64 73.16 62.22
N ASN A 56 -36.57 73.94 62.44
CA ASN A 56 -35.53 74.13 61.43
C ASN A 56 -34.72 72.85 61.16
N LEU A 57 -34.39 72.07 62.20
CA LEU A 57 -33.73 70.78 62.05
C LEU A 57 -34.61 69.80 61.29
N GLN A 58 -35.91 69.77 61.59
CA GLN A 58 -36.88 68.94 60.89
C GLN A 58 -36.95 69.29 59.40
N ILE A 59 -37.00 70.59 59.07
CA ILE A 59 -36.96 71.06 57.67
C ILE A 59 -35.67 70.62 56.97
N GLU A 60 -34.51 70.75 57.62
CA GLU A 60 -33.23 70.33 57.03
C GLU A 60 -33.15 68.82 56.85
N VAL A 61 -33.66 68.02 57.80
CA VAL A 61 -33.76 66.56 57.69
C VAL A 61 -34.64 66.17 56.50
N GLU A 62 -35.82 66.79 56.36
CA GLU A 62 -36.73 66.55 55.24
C GLU A 62 -36.11 66.97 53.90
N ARG A 63 -35.40 68.09 53.86
CA ARG A 63 -34.67 68.55 52.67
C ARG A 63 -33.58 67.56 52.28
N ARG A 64 -32.81 67.05 53.24
CA ARG A 64 -31.76 66.06 53.01
C ARG A 64 -32.32 64.70 52.60
N ALA A 65 -33.41 64.26 53.23
CA ALA A 65 -34.12 63.05 52.86
C ALA A 65 -34.66 63.14 51.42
N SER A 66 -35.26 64.28 51.05
CA SER A 66 -35.75 64.54 49.69
C SER A 66 -34.62 64.53 48.66
N GLN A 67 -33.48 65.15 48.96
CA GLN A 67 -32.29 65.11 48.09
C GLN A 67 -31.72 63.70 47.93
N LEU A 68 -31.79 62.87 48.97
CA LEU A 68 -31.32 61.49 48.91
C LEU A 68 -32.26 60.62 48.08
N ALA A 69 -33.57 60.78 48.27
CA ALA A 69 -34.59 60.10 47.49
C ALA A 69 -34.52 60.46 46.00
N ALA A 70 -34.32 61.74 45.67
CA ALA A 70 -34.19 62.22 44.29
C ALA A 70 -32.99 61.64 43.54
N LYS A 71 -31.94 61.20 44.24
CA LYS A 71 -30.76 60.58 43.61
C LYS A 71 -31.02 59.15 43.12
N ASP A 72 -32.10 58.50 43.57
CA ASP A 72 -32.55 57.16 43.17
C ASP A 72 -31.39 56.18 42.88
N PHE A 73 -30.52 56.01 43.89
CA PHE A 73 -29.37 55.13 43.78
C PHE A 73 -29.78 53.70 43.48
N THR A 74 -30.95 53.27 43.95
CA THR A 74 -31.50 51.93 43.71
C THR A 74 -31.77 51.69 42.23
N ALA A 75 -32.42 52.64 41.53
CA ALA A 75 -32.61 52.52 40.08
C ALA A 75 -31.28 52.55 39.32
N THR A 76 -30.34 53.41 39.74
CA THR A 76 -29.01 53.51 39.11
C THR A 76 -28.23 52.20 39.26
N ILE A 77 -28.24 51.59 40.44
CA ILE A 77 -27.58 50.31 40.71
C ILE A 77 -28.20 49.21 39.84
N ARG A 78 -29.53 49.10 39.80
CA ARG A 78 -30.21 48.09 38.95
C ARG A 78 -29.87 48.26 37.47
N LYS A 79 -29.86 49.51 36.97
CA LYS A 79 -29.45 49.80 35.59
C LYS A 79 -28.02 49.34 35.32
N LYS A 80 -27.08 49.68 36.21
CA LYS A 80 -25.68 49.27 36.08
C LYS A 80 -25.48 47.77 36.18
N GLN A 81 -26.23 47.08 37.04
CA GLN A 81 -26.23 45.62 37.10
C GLN A 81 -26.71 44.99 35.79
N GLY A 82 -27.75 45.54 35.15
CA GLY A 82 -28.22 45.11 33.83
C GLY A 82 -27.19 45.34 32.72
N GLU A 83 -26.53 46.49 32.72
CA GLU A 83 -25.42 46.79 31.79
C GLU A 83 -24.27 45.79 31.96
N VAL A 84 -23.86 45.51 33.21
CA VAL A 84 -22.81 44.53 33.53
C VAL A 84 -23.19 43.14 33.02
N PHE A 85 -24.42 42.68 33.31
CA PHE A 85 -24.90 41.38 32.85
C PHE A 85 -24.87 41.27 31.31
N THR A 86 -25.28 42.32 30.62
CA THR A 86 -25.30 42.36 29.15
C THR A 86 -23.88 42.26 28.59
N LEU A 87 -22.94 43.04 29.14
CA LEU A 87 -21.54 43.02 28.74
C LEU A 87 -20.89 41.67 29.05
N GLU A 88 -21.21 41.04 30.19
CA GLU A 88 -20.72 39.71 30.52
C GLU A 88 -21.18 38.65 29.50
N GLN A 89 -22.42 38.74 29.05
CA GLN A 89 -22.94 37.85 28.02
C GLN A 89 -22.24 38.07 26.67
N GLU A 90 -22.04 39.33 26.28
CA GLU A 90 -21.33 39.67 25.04
C GLU A 90 -19.86 39.21 25.07
N ILE A 91 -19.18 39.33 26.21
CA ILE A 91 -17.82 38.81 26.40
C ILE A 91 -17.79 37.28 26.25
N LYS A 92 -18.79 36.55 26.78
CA LYS A 92 -18.86 35.09 26.62
C LYS A 92 -19.03 34.71 25.15
N ASP A 93 -19.94 35.37 24.45
CA ASP A 93 -20.22 35.09 23.03
C ASP A 93 -18.98 35.37 22.15
N LEU A 94 -18.28 36.49 22.40
CA LEU A 94 -17.04 36.83 21.71
C LEU A 94 -15.91 35.84 21.98
N ASN A 95 -15.78 35.34 23.22
CA ASN A 95 -14.78 34.32 23.55
C ASN A 95 -15.07 33.00 22.83
N TYR A 96 -16.34 32.58 22.77
CA TYR A 96 -16.74 31.38 22.03
C TYR A 96 -16.41 31.51 20.54
N GLN A 97 -16.71 32.66 19.93
CA GLN A 97 -16.36 32.93 18.53
C GLN A 97 -14.84 32.91 18.31
N ARG A 98 -14.07 33.53 19.21
CA ARG A 98 -12.59 33.51 19.14
C ARG A 98 -12.06 32.07 19.20
N GLU A 99 -12.58 31.24 20.08
CA GLU A 99 -12.16 29.83 20.21
C GLU A 99 -12.51 29.01 18.97
N SER A 100 -13.71 29.20 18.42
CA SER A 100 -14.10 28.60 17.14
C SER A 100 -13.19 29.04 16.00
N MET A 101 -12.89 30.33 15.88
CA MET A 101 -11.95 30.84 14.86
C MET A 101 -10.53 30.34 15.05
N SER A 102 -10.09 30.16 16.30
CA SER A 102 -8.78 29.60 16.63
C SER A 102 -8.69 28.14 16.19
N ALA A 103 -9.73 27.34 16.44
CA ALA A 103 -9.81 25.96 15.96
C ALA A 103 -9.72 25.89 14.43
N ASP A 104 -10.49 26.73 13.72
CA ASP A 104 -10.49 26.80 12.25
C ASP A 104 -9.14 27.26 11.67
N SER A 105 -8.34 28.02 12.44
CA SER A 105 -7.09 28.61 11.96
C SER A 105 -6.07 27.55 11.55
N HIS A 106 -5.99 26.44 12.30
CA HIS A 106 -5.10 25.33 11.99
C HIS A 106 -5.50 24.66 10.67
N ASP A 107 -6.80 24.38 10.52
CA ASP A 107 -7.34 23.76 9.31
C ASP A 107 -7.10 24.63 8.07
N ARG A 108 -7.23 25.95 8.20
CA ARG A 108 -6.92 26.89 7.11
C ARG A 108 -5.46 26.80 6.67
N VAL A 109 -4.51 26.71 7.61
CA VAL A 109 -3.09 26.54 7.30
C VAL A 109 -2.85 25.20 6.60
N VAL A 110 -3.41 24.11 7.13
CA VAL A 110 -3.29 22.77 6.53
C VAL A 110 -3.88 22.73 5.12
N LEU A 111 -5.06 23.32 4.91
CA LEU A 111 -5.69 23.40 3.59
C LEU A 111 -4.87 24.24 2.61
N SER A 112 -4.25 25.32 3.08
CA SER A 112 -3.36 26.15 2.26
C SER A 112 -2.14 25.36 1.79
N LEU A 113 -1.49 24.60 2.69
CA LEU A 113 -0.37 23.72 2.35
C LEU A 113 -0.78 22.63 1.34
N LYS A 114 -1.89 21.92 1.61
CA LYS A 114 -2.42 20.89 0.68
C LYS A 114 -2.77 21.48 -0.68
N LYS A 115 -3.32 22.69 -0.73
CA LYS A 115 -3.61 23.39 -2.00
C LYS A 115 -2.32 23.68 -2.78
N ALA A 116 -1.27 24.14 -2.10
CA ALA A 116 0.03 24.40 -2.72
C ALA A 116 0.68 23.10 -3.25
N GLU A 117 0.62 22.02 -2.48
CA GLU A 117 1.08 20.68 -2.89
C GLU A 117 0.32 20.18 -4.11
N MET A 118 -1.01 20.27 -4.12
CA MET A 118 -1.85 19.87 -5.24
C MET A 118 -1.54 20.65 -6.52
N GLU A 119 -1.32 21.97 -6.42
CA GLU A 119 -0.91 22.78 -7.57
C GLU A 119 0.51 22.40 -8.05
N ASN A 120 1.42 22.04 -7.14
CA ASN A 120 2.74 21.52 -7.51
C ASN A 120 2.62 20.18 -8.26
N HIS A 121 1.81 19.24 -7.76
CA HIS A 121 1.54 17.97 -8.43
C HIS A 121 0.90 18.16 -9.81
N LYS A 122 -0.07 19.09 -9.93
CA LYS A 122 -0.69 19.44 -11.21
C LYS A 122 0.31 20.00 -12.22
N LYS A 123 1.24 20.86 -11.78
CA LYS A 123 2.33 21.37 -12.61
C LYS A 123 3.28 20.26 -13.05
N LYS A 124 3.68 19.35 -12.15
CA LYS A 124 4.53 18.19 -12.47
C LYS A 124 3.84 17.27 -13.49
N HIS A 125 2.57 16.92 -13.26
CA HIS A 125 1.77 16.10 -14.16
C HIS A 125 1.65 16.71 -15.56
N LYS A 126 1.37 18.02 -15.62
CA LYS A 126 1.33 18.75 -16.90
C LYS A 126 2.65 18.67 -17.65
N ARG A 127 3.79 18.88 -16.98
CA ARG A 127 5.12 18.77 -17.59
C ARG A 127 5.37 17.38 -18.19
N ILE A 128 5.03 16.32 -17.46
CA ILE A 128 5.16 14.94 -17.94
C ILE A 128 4.28 14.74 -19.18
N VAL A 129 3.01 15.14 -19.15
CA VAL A 129 2.14 14.96 -20.31
C VAL A 129 2.59 15.80 -21.52
N ASP A 130 3.10 17.01 -21.30
CA ASP A 130 3.66 17.84 -22.36
C ASP A 130 4.93 17.21 -22.98
N GLU A 131 5.80 16.59 -22.18
CA GLU A 131 6.99 15.87 -22.63
C GLU A 131 6.64 14.67 -23.52
N TYR A 132 5.63 13.90 -23.11
CA TYR A 132 5.18 12.71 -23.85
C TYR A 132 4.10 13.00 -24.89
N LYS A 133 3.73 14.27 -25.09
CA LYS A 133 2.56 14.69 -25.87
C LYS A 133 2.56 14.12 -27.29
N GLU A 134 3.67 14.23 -28.00
CA GLU A 134 3.76 13.72 -29.37
C GLU A 134 3.77 12.20 -29.43
N ARG A 135 4.42 11.53 -28.47
CA ARG A 135 4.42 10.06 -28.41
C ARG A 135 3.01 9.53 -28.17
N ILE A 136 2.28 10.16 -27.25
CA ILE A 136 0.87 9.84 -26.99
C ILE A 136 0.02 10.06 -28.24
N ARG A 137 0.23 11.18 -28.96
CA ARG A 137 -0.47 11.42 -30.23
C ARG A 137 -0.19 10.33 -31.24
N VAL A 138 1.05 9.91 -31.45
CA VAL A 138 1.39 8.83 -32.37
C VAL A 138 0.64 7.54 -32.02
N VAL A 139 0.71 7.12 -30.76
CA VAL A 139 0.06 5.88 -30.28
C VAL A 139 -1.47 5.97 -30.38
N LEU A 140 -2.05 7.14 -30.13
CA LEU A 140 -3.49 7.36 -30.15
C LEU A 140 -4.01 7.92 -31.48
N LYS A 141 -3.29 7.75 -32.59
CA LYS A 141 -3.72 8.15 -33.95
C LYS A 141 -4.01 9.66 -34.07
N GLY A 142 -3.15 10.48 -33.49
CA GLY A 142 -3.16 11.94 -33.55
C GLY A 142 -3.96 12.63 -32.45
N ARG A 143 -4.78 11.90 -31.67
CA ARG A 143 -5.64 12.50 -30.63
C ARG A 143 -4.94 12.63 -29.28
N MET A 144 -5.39 13.60 -28.48
CA MET A 144 -4.97 13.77 -27.09
C MET A 144 -6.21 13.70 -26.19
N PRO A 145 -6.42 12.59 -25.46
CA PRO A 145 -7.55 12.45 -24.56
C PRO A 145 -7.52 13.43 -23.37
N PRO A 146 -8.66 13.67 -22.72
CA PRO A 146 -8.69 14.34 -21.43
C PRO A 146 -7.82 13.61 -20.39
N HIS A 147 -7.19 14.36 -19.49
CA HIS A 147 -6.30 13.79 -18.48
C HIS A 147 -6.92 12.68 -17.63
N LYS A 148 -8.24 12.77 -17.35
CA LYS A 148 -8.98 11.77 -16.58
C LYS A 148 -9.07 10.41 -17.29
N ASP A 149 -9.09 10.42 -18.63
CA ASP A 149 -9.32 9.23 -19.46
C ASP A 149 -8.01 8.71 -20.06
N LEU A 150 -6.97 9.55 -20.13
CA LEU A 150 -5.67 9.26 -20.73
C LEU A 150 -5.08 7.92 -20.29
N LYS A 151 -5.11 7.61 -18.98
CA LYS A 151 -4.59 6.35 -18.44
C LYS A 151 -5.33 5.14 -19.01
N ASN A 152 -6.66 5.20 -19.00
CA ASN A 152 -7.50 4.07 -19.42
C ASN A 152 -7.35 3.83 -20.92
N GLU A 153 -7.29 4.90 -21.71
CA GLU A 153 -7.10 4.80 -23.16
C GLU A 153 -5.71 4.26 -23.53
N LEU A 154 -4.65 4.69 -22.83
CA LEU A 154 -3.30 4.14 -23.03
C LEU A 154 -3.24 2.64 -22.69
N VAL A 155 -3.85 2.22 -21.58
CA VAL A 155 -3.91 0.81 -21.19
C VAL A 155 -4.69 -0.02 -22.22
N GLN A 156 -5.78 0.53 -22.76
CA GLN A 156 -6.56 -0.13 -23.80
C GLN A 156 -5.73 -0.34 -25.08
N VAL A 157 -5.03 0.69 -25.55
CA VAL A 157 -4.19 0.60 -26.75
C VAL A 157 -3.01 -0.34 -26.51
N GLN A 158 -2.37 -0.28 -25.34
CA GLN A 158 -1.32 -1.23 -24.95
C GLN A 158 -1.82 -2.67 -24.99
N SER A 159 -3.02 -2.95 -24.45
CA SER A 159 -3.60 -4.29 -24.48
C SER A 159 -3.90 -4.77 -25.90
N SER A 160 -4.37 -3.87 -26.78
CA SER A 160 -4.58 -4.19 -28.20
C SER A 160 -3.26 -4.54 -28.90
N LEU A 161 -2.23 -3.69 -28.72
CA LEU A 161 -0.91 -3.90 -29.30
C LEU A 161 -0.25 -5.20 -28.80
N GLN A 162 -0.41 -5.54 -27.52
CA GLN A 162 0.10 -6.79 -26.99
C GLN A 162 -0.52 -8.00 -27.68
N LYS A 163 -1.85 -8.00 -27.88
CA LYS A 163 -2.53 -9.08 -28.61
C LYS A 163 -2.06 -9.19 -30.06
N GLU A 164 -1.84 -8.06 -30.73
CA GLU A 164 -1.30 -8.04 -32.08
C GLU A 164 0.12 -8.61 -32.13
N TYR A 165 0.99 -8.22 -31.18
CA TYR A 165 2.33 -8.74 -31.04
C TYR A 165 2.32 -10.26 -30.82
N ASP A 166 1.56 -10.75 -29.84
CA ASP A 166 1.49 -12.19 -29.52
C ASP A 166 0.98 -13.02 -30.72
N ASN A 167 0.08 -12.46 -31.52
CA ASN A 167 -0.40 -13.11 -32.75
C ASN A 167 0.68 -13.13 -33.85
N LEU A 168 1.47 -12.08 -34.00
CA LEU A 168 2.59 -12.03 -34.95
C LEU A 168 3.72 -12.98 -34.53
N ASP A 169 4.00 -13.05 -33.24
CA ASP A 169 5.00 -13.95 -32.67
C ASP A 169 4.66 -15.42 -32.96
N LYS A 170 3.40 -15.81 -32.74
CA LYS A 170 2.90 -17.15 -33.12
C LYS A 170 3.06 -17.44 -34.61
N LYS A 171 2.71 -16.49 -35.48
CA LYS A 171 2.90 -16.64 -36.94
C LYS A 171 4.37 -16.75 -37.32
N ALA A 172 5.25 -16.02 -36.64
CA ALA A 172 6.69 -16.09 -36.86
C ALA A 172 7.25 -17.46 -36.43
N ASP A 173 6.76 -18.02 -35.33
CA ASP A 173 7.11 -19.36 -34.87
C ASP A 173 6.63 -20.45 -35.85
N GLU A 174 5.39 -20.36 -36.32
CA GLU A 174 4.84 -21.24 -37.36
C GLU A 174 5.71 -21.21 -38.63
N ALA A 175 6.03 -20.02 -39.13
CA ALA A 175 6.90 -19.85 -40.29
C ALA A 175 8.32 -20.41 -40.06
N ARG A 176 8.87 -20.28 -38.84
CA ARG A 176 10.18 -20.84 -38.49
C ARG A 176 10.16 -22.36 -38.47
N ASN A 177 9.07 -22.97 -38.00
CA ASN A 177 8.87 -24.42 -38.02
C ASN A 177 8.76 -24.93 -39.46
N GLU A 178 8.01 -24.24 -40.32
CA GLU A 178 7.92 -24.57 -41.75
C GLU A 178 9.29 -24.49 -42.45
N LEU A 179 10.07 -23.44 -42.20
CA LEU A 179 11.42 -23.31 -42.72
C LEU A 179 12.32 -24.47 -42.28
N THR A 180 12.20 -24.89 -41.01
CA THR A 180 12.97 -26.03 -40.48
C THR A 180 12.59 -27.32 -41.19
N MET A 181 11.30 -27.58 -41.39
CA MET A 181 10.82 -28.74 -42.15
C MET A 181 11.31 -28.73 -43.60
N LEU A 182 11.26 -27.57 -44.27
CA LEU A 182 11.75 -27.43 -45.65
C LEU A 182 13.26 -27.67 -45.73
N LYS A 183 14.03 -27.18 -44.75
CA LYS A 183 15.47 -27.42 -44.68
C LYS A 183 15.80 -28.91 -44.59
N ILE A 184 15.09 -29.65 -43.72
CA ILE A 184 15.24 -31.10 -43.60
C ILE A 184 14.90 -31.79 -44.93
N LYS A 185 13.81 -31.40 -45.59
CA LYS A 185 13.44 -31.96 -46.91
C LYS A 185 14.50 -31.69 -47.98
N ILE A 186 15.12 -30.51 -47.98
CA ILE A 186 16.21 -30.18 -48.90
C ILE A 186 17.42 -31.08 -48.65
N GLU A 187 17.79 -31.30 -47.39
CA GLU A 187 18.88 -32.20 -47.01
C GLU A 187 18.59 -33.64 -47.46
N GLU A 188 17.36 -34.12 -47.28
CA GLU A 188 16.91 -35.44 -47.74
C GLU A 188 16.97 -35.57 -49.27
N VAL A 189 16.45 -34.58 -50.02
CA VAL A 189 16.51 -34.57 -51.48
C VAL A 189 17.97 -34.55 -51.97
N ASN A 190 18.83 -33.75 -51.35
CA ASN A 190 20.26 -33.70 -51.69
C ASN A 190 20.97 -35.04 -51.41
N HIS A 191 20.64 -35.70 -50.30
CA HIS A 191 21.14 -37.04 -50.00
C HIS A 191 20.72 -38.05 -51.08
N ASN A 192 19.43 -38.04 -51.45
CA ASN A 192 18.88 -38.91 -52.48
C ASN A 192 19.53 -38.66 -53.85
N LEU A 193 19.70 -37.39 -54.25
CA LEU A 193 20.40 -37.03 -55.49
C LEU A 193 21.84 -37.54 -55.50
N SER A 194 22.57 -37.39 -54.39
CA SER A 194 23.93 -37.93 -54.26
C SER A 194 23.97 -39.45 -54.43
N LYS A 195 23.00 -40.16 -53.82
CA LYS A 195 22.87 -41.62 -53.94
C LYS A 195 22.57 -42.04 -55.39
N PHE A 196 21.62 -41.38 -56.06
CA PHE A 196 21.31 -41.65 -57.46
C PHE A 196 22.49 -41.38 -58.39
N HIS A 197 23.22 -40.28 -58.16
CA HIS A 197 24.42 -39.97 -58.94
C HIS A 197 25.49 -41.07 -58.80
N LYS A 198 25.72 -41.56 -57.58
CA LYS A 198 26.65 -42.69 -57.34
C LYS A 198 26.21 -43.99 -58.04
N ASP A 199 24.91 -44.29 -58.04
CA ASP A 199 24.36 -45.47 -58.75
C ASP A 199 24.49 -45.32 -60.27
N MET A 200 24.20 -44.13 -60.81
CA MET A 200 24.39 -43.84 -62.24
C MET A 200 25.86 -43.98 -62.65
N GLU A 201 26.80 -43.45 -61.87
CA GLU A 201 28.24 -43.57 -62.15
C GLU A 201 28.76 -45.01 -61.97
N SER A 202 28.18 -45.80 -61.07
CA SER A 202 28.55 -47.22 -60.95
C SER A 202 28.09 -48.02 -62.17
N ARG A 203 26.85 -47.80 -62.64
CA ARG A 203 26.31 -48.44 -63.85
C ARG A 203 27.05 -48.00 -65.11
N LYS A 204 27.34 -46.70 -65.23
CA LYS A 204 28.15 -46.15 -66.33
C LYS A 204 29.50 -46.85 -66.39
N ARG A 205 30.25 -46.88 -65.28
CA ARG A 205 31.54 -47.58 -65.21
C ARG A 205 31.43 -49.08 -65.53
N PHE A 206 30.35 -49.74 -65.10
CA PHE A 206 30.09 -51.13 -65.46
C PHE A 206 29.90 -51.31 -66.97
N VAL A 207 29.06 -50.49 -67.60
CA VAL A 207 28.81 -50.53 -69.05
C VAL A 207 30.08 -50.19 -69.83
N GLU A 208 30.81 -49.14 -69.44
CA GLU A 208 32.10 -48.76 -70.03
C GLU A 208 33.11 -49.91 -69.93
N SER A 209 33.21 -50.57 -68.77
CA SER A 209 34.07 -51.75 -68.60
C SER A 209 33.68 -52.90 -69.53
N LYS A 210 32.38 -53.18 -69.70
CA LYS A 210 31.89 -54.18 -70.65
C LYS A 210 32.18 -53.79 -72.10
N LEU A 211 31.98 -52.53 -72.48
CA LEU A 211 32.30 -52.03 -73.81
C LEU A 211 33.81 -52.14 -74.11
N LEU A 212 34.68 -51.71 -73.18
CA LEU A 212 36.13 -51.86 -73.32
C LEU A 212 36.56 -53.33 -73.42
N SER A 213 35.87 -54.24 -72.72
CA SER A 213 36.14 -55.67 -72.84
C SER A 213 35.71 -56.25 -74.20
N LEU A 214 34.64 -55.74 -74.79
CA LEU A 214 34.19 -56.10 -76.14
C LEU A 214 35.12 -55.52 -77.21
N ASP A 215 35.60 -54.29 -77.01
CA ASP A 215 36.54 -53.62 -77.92
C ASP A 215 37.90 -54.35 -77.98
N LYS A 216 38.36 -54.93 -76.86
CA LYS A 216 39.54 -55.84 -76.86
C LYS A 216 39.31 -57.15 -77.61
N ASN A 217 38.05 -57.56 -77.78
CA ASN A 217 37.65 -58.75 -78.53
C ASN A 217 37.19 -58.41 -79.96
N SER A 218 37.50 -57.21 -80.46
CA SER A 218 37.12 -56.71 -81.79
C SER A 218 37.88 -57.37 -82.94
N GLY A 219 37.88 -58.70 -83.01
CA GLY A 219 38.01 -59.34 -84.30
C GLY A 219 36.67 -59.35 -85.01
N GLY A 220 36.68 -59.30 -86.35
CA GLY A 220 35.47 -59.46 -87.15
C GLY A 220 34.77 -60.79 -86.86
N VAL A 221 33.56 -60.97 -87.40
CA VAL A 221 32.73 -62.19 -87.21
C VAL A 221 33.54 -63.49 -87.40
N ASP A 222 34.56 -63.46 -88.26
CA ASP A 222 35.46 -64.57 -88.55
C ASP A 222 36.37 -65.01 -87.37
N SER A 223 36.69 -64.12 -86.41
CA SER A 223 37.53 -64.46 -85.25
C SER A 223 36.75 -65.02 -84.06
N TYR A 224 35.42 -64.98 -84.11
CA TYR A 224 34.55 -65.38 -83.01
C TYR A 224 34.72 -66.87 -82.69
N LEU A 225 34.77 -67.73 -83.70
CA LEU A 225 34.94 -69.17 -83.53
C LEU A 225 36.26 -69.51 -82.83
N GLN A 226 37.35 -68.84 -83.20
CA GLN A 226 38.66 -69.07 -82.59
C GLN A 226 38.71 -68.60 -81.14
N THR A 227 38.10 -67.45 -80.85
CA THR A 227 38.03 -66.89 -79.49
C THR A 227 37.12 -67.74 -78.59
N LEU A 228 36.03 -68.26 -79.13
CA LEU A 228 35.11 -69.18 -78.45
C LEU A 228 35.83 -70.49 -78.07
N GLU A 229 36.64 -71.05 -78.96
CA GLU A 229 37.38 -72.29 -78.67
C GLU A 229 38.40 -72.07 -77.55
N VAL A 230 39.17 -70.98 -77.60
CA VAL A 230 40.10 -70.61 -76.51
C VAL A 230 39.36 -70.38 -75.18
N ALA A 231 38.16 -69.81 -75.21
CA ALA A 231 37.34 -69.63 -74.01
C ALA A 231 36.81 -70.95 -73.44
N LYS A 232 36.40 -71.90 -74.31
CA LYS A 232 36.00 -73.26 -73.90
C LYS A 232 37.17 -74.00 -73.26
N ASP A 233 38.37 -73.93 -73.86
CA ASP A 233 39.58 -74.56 -73.32
C ASP A 233 39.91 -74.00 -71.93
N LYS A 234 39.89 -72.68 -71.77
CA LYS A 234 40.11 -72.03 -70.47
C LYS A 234 39.07 -72.45 -69.43
N ARG A 235 37.80 -72.53 -69.81
CA ARG A 235 36.72 -73.02 -68.95
C ARG A 235 36.97 -74.48 -68.56
N ASP A 236 37.36 -75.33 -69.49
CA ASP A 236 37.54 -76.76 -69.25
C ASP A 236 38.77 -77.02 -68.37
N VAL A 237 39.85 -76.25 -68.56
CA VAL A 237 40.99 -76.24 -67.62
C VAL A 237 40.57 -75.80 -66.22
N GLN A 238 39.79 -74.72 -66.09
CA GLN A 238 39.31 -74.28 -64.78
C GLN A 238 38.36 -75.28 -64.13
N LYS A 239 37.46 -75.87 -64.91
CA LYS A 239 36.54 -76.91 -64.44
C LYS A 239 37.31 -78.14 -64.00
N SER A 240 38.34 -78.55 -64.73
CA SER A 240 39.24 -79.63 -64.33
C SER A 240 39.96 -79.31 -63.02
N LYS A 241 40.50 -78.10 -62.85
CA LYS A 241 41.15 -77.69 -61.58
C LYS A 241 40.18 -77.71 -60.41
N TYR A 242 38.97 -77.19 -60.61
CA TYR A 242 37.91 -77.23 -59.59
C TYR A 242 37.54 -78.68 -59.25
N ASN A 243 37.32 -79.53 -60.25
CA ASN A 243 36.96 -80.93 -60.05
C ASN A 243 38.07 -81.71 -59.33
N ILE A 244 39.35 -81.44 -59.61
CA ILE A 244 40.47 -82.05 -58.89
C ILE A 244 40.48 -81.59 -57.44
N ALA A 245 40.35 -80.28 -57.18
CA ALA A 245 40.33 -79.74 -55.82
C ALA A 245 39.14 -80.27 -55.01
N ASP A 246 37.95 -80.35 -55.63
CA ASP A 246 36.76 -80.90 -55.01
C ASP A 246 36.89 -82.41 -54.76
N GLY A 247 37.46 -83.16 -55.71
CA GLY A 247 37.78 -84.57 -55.54
C GLY A 247 38.75 -84.82 -54.38
N ILE A 248 39.83 -84.04 -54.28
CA ILE A 248 40.75 -84.09 -53.14
C ILE A 248 39.99 -83.83 -51.84
N ARG A 249 39.18 -82.77 -51.76
CA ARG A 249 38.38 -82.46 -50.57
C ARG A 249 37.46 -83.61 -50.18
N GLN A 250 36.69 -84.16 -51.13
CA GLN A 250 35.80 -85.29 -50.88
C GLN A 250 36.55 -86.54 -50.39
N THR A 251 37.75 -86.81 -50.92
CA THR A 251 38.55 -87.94 -50.46
C THR A 251 39.19 -87.70 -49.10
N PHE A 252 39.52 -86.46 -48.72
CA PHE A 252 40.18 -86.13 -47.45
C PHE A 252 39.20 -85.91 -46.28
N ASP A 253 37.98 -85.44 -46.55
CA ASP A 253 36.95 -85.18 -45.53
C ASP A 253 36.66 -86.40 -44.62
N PRO A 254 36.58 -87.65 -45.11
CA PRO A 254 36.45 -88.83 -44.26
C PRO A 254 37.66 -89.05 -43.35
N PHE A 255 38.89 -88.84 -43.85
CA PHE A 255 40.13 -88.99 -43.08
C PHE A 255 40.18 -87.95 -41.96
N GLU A 256 39.84 -86.69 -42.25
CA GLU A 256 39.78 -85.63 -41.25
C GLU A 256 38.74 -85.95 -40.15
N LYS A 257 37.57 -86.47 -40.52
CA LYS A 257 36.54 -86.89 -39.55
C LYS A 257 37.02 -88.02 -38.65
N VAL A 258 37.71 -89.02 -39.20
CA VAL A 258 38.25 -90.15 -38.43
C VAL A 258 39.36 -89.66 -37.49
N ALA A 259 40.25 -88.80 -37.98
CA ALA A 259 41.33 -88.18 -37.22
C ALA A 259 40.78 -87.44 -35.98
N ARG A 260 39.78 -86.56 -36.15
CA ARG A 260 39.17 -85.80 -35.04
C ARG A 260 38.35 -86.66 -34.07
N ALA A 261 37.74 -87.74 -34.55
CA ALA A 261 36.87 -88.57 -33.72
C ALA A 261 37.64 -89.57 -32.84
N HIS A 262 38.79 -90.06 -33.33
CA HIS A 262 39.55 -91.13 -32.67
C HIS A 262 40.96 -90.71 -32.24
N HIS A 263 41.40 -89.50 -32.57
CA HIS A 263 42.75 -88.97 -32.29
C HIS A 263 43.89 -89.88 -32.81
N ILE A 264 43.66 -90.53 -33.96
CA ILE A 264 44.62 -91.41 -34.63
C ILE A 264 44.78 -91.01 -36.10
N CYS A 265 45.97 -91.23 -36.65
CA CYS A 265 46.24 -91.07 -38.07
C CYS A 265 45.42 -92.10 -38.87
N PRO A 266 44.52 -91.69 -39.78
CA PRO A 266 43.66 -92.64 -40.49
C PRO A 266 44.40 -93.45 -41.57
N CYS A 267 45.68 -93.16 -41.83
CA CYS A 267 46.51 -93.90 -42.79
C CYS A 267 47.37 -95.00 -42.14
N CYS A 268 47.76 -94.85 -40.86
CA CYS A 268 48.64 -95.79 -40.16
C CYS A 268 48.19 -96.14 -38.74
N GLU A 269 47.02 -95.65 -38.31
CA GLU A 269 46.33 -95.92 -37.04
C GLU A 269 47.11 -95.59 -35.75
N ARG A 270 48.26 -94.91 -35.88
CA ARG A 270 49.04 -94.36 -34.77
C ARG A 270 48.29 -93.19 -34.11
N GLN A 271 48.35 -93.09 -32.78
CA GLN A 271 47.86 -91.92 -32.02
C GLN A 271 48.65 -90.64 -32.35
N PHE A 272 47.95 -89.52 -32.56
CA PHE A 272 48.58 -88.23 -32.81
C PHE A 272 49.33 -87.72 -31.57
N SER A 273 50.48 -87.05 -31.77
CA SER A 273 51.14 -86.30 -30.69
C SER A 273 50.47 -84.92 -30.49
N ALA A 274 50.75 -84.24 -29.37
CA ALA A 274 49.98 -83.09 -28.87
C ALA A 274 49.70 -81.94 -29.86
N ASN A 275 50.49 -81.81 -30.94
CA ASN A 275 50.30 -80.78 -31.97
C ASN A 275 50.09 -81.35 -33.38
N GLU A 276 50.28 -82.67 -33.58
CA GLU A 276 50.25 -83.30 -34.91
C GLU A 276 48.84 -83.39 -35.49
N GLU A 277 47.82 -83.57 -34.64
CA GLU A 277 46.42 -83.64 -35.08
C GLU A 277 45.98 -82.30 -35.69
N ASP A 278 46.30 -81.20 -35.00
CA ASP A 278 46.00 -79.84 -35.45
C ASP A 278 46.71 -79.53 -36.76
N ASP A 279 47.98 -79.94 -36.91
CA ASP A 279 48.74 -79.75 -38.15
C ASP A 279 48.20 -80.59 -39.31
N PHE A 280 47.77 -81.83 -39.05
CA PHE A 280 47.12 -82.69 -40.05
C PHE A 280 45.83 -82.06 -40.57
N VAL A 281 45.00 -81.51 -39.67
CA VAL A 281 43.72 -80.87 -39.99
C VAL A 281 43.92 -79.50 -40.65
N LYS A 282 44.95 -78.74 -40.25
CA LYS A 282 45.26 -77.40 -40.80
C LYS A 282 45.96 -77.41 -42.16
N SER A 283 46.44 -78.57 -42.64
CA SER A 283 47.09 -78.70 -43.95
C SER A 283 46.20 -78.42 -45.19
N LYS A 284 45.04 -77.77 -45.00
CA LYS A 284 43.93 -77.64 -45.95
C LYS A 284 43.58 -76.20 -46.38
N GLU A 285 44.37 -75.19 -45.98
CA GLU A 285 44.32 -73.82 -46.54
C GLU A 285 45.40 -73.61 -47.61
#